data_AF-A0A7J8XND8-F1
#
_entry.id   AF-A0A7J8XND8-F1
#
_cell.length_a   1.000
_cell.length_b   1.000
_cell.length_c   1.000
_cell.angle_alpha   90.00
_cell.angle_beta   90.00
_cell.angle_gamma   90.00
#
_symmetry.space_group_name_H-M   'P 1'
#
loop_
_entity.id
_entity.type
_entity.pdbx_description
1 polymer ?
#
loop_
_entity_poly.entity_id
_entity_poly.type
_entity_poly.pdbx_seq_one_letter_code
_entity_poly.pdbx_strand_id
1 'polypeptide(L)'
;MLLINSVNEGEELFADAHVLPASALGAIAGKAIKAYLNSTNKPTASITFKGTVYGKPAPLMAAFSSRGPNRVGLDLLKPDVTAPGMNILAAWPPSTSPTQLKSDKRTVLFNIASGTSMSCPHVSGLAALLKSVHKDWSPAAIKSALMTTAYVHDNSNRHILDVAFSTPTNATPFAYGSGHVDPQKASDPGLIYDITPQDYQNYLCTLNYSASDMALFAGDGFKCPEASSTMEPGDLNYPTFAVNFKKNSKSNIVTLKRTVTHVGIPNVTYTVQMNEPDGVSLMVEPQVLRFKKPGEKLSYKVTFMQKKGFMVQGGSFGVLEWVYLNMYHVRSSIAVTWI
;
A
#
# COMPACT_ATOMS: atom_id res chain seq x y z
N MET A 1 -9.21 33.73 -7.61
CA MET A 1 -10.12 32.62 -7.95
C MET A 1 -10.18 31.65 -6.78
N LEU A 2 -11.37 31.26 -6.33
CA LEU A 2 -11.51 30.22 -5.30
C LEU A 2 -11.94 28.94 -6.00
N LEU A 3 -11.13 27.89 -5.88
CA LEU A 3 -11.43 26.57 -6.39
C LEU A 3 -12.02 25.78 -5.23
N ILE A 4 -13.32 25.50 -5.30
CA ILE A 4 -14.07 24.94 -4.19
C ILE A 4 -14.44 23.50 -4.51
N ASN A 5 -13.90 22.56 -3.74
CA ASN A 5 -14.31 21.16 -3.82
C ASN A 5 -15.80 21.03 -3.49
N SER A 6 -16.48 20.18 -4.24
CA SER A 6 -17.78 19.63 -3.92
C SER A 6 -17.69 18.64 -2.76
N VAL A 7 -18.84 18.28 -2.18
CA VAL A 7 -18.91 17.25 -1.12
C VAL A 7 -18.34 15.92 -1.59
N ASN A 8 -18.44 15.61 -2.89
CA ASN A 8 -17.93 14.38 -3.48
C ASN A 8 -16.41 14.41 -3.70
N GLU A 9 -15.80 15.60 -3.81
CA GLU A 9 -14.36 15.80 -3.95
C GLU A 9 -13.64 15.86 -2.58
N GLY A 10 -14.40 15.98 -1.48
CA GLY A 10 -13.88 15.90 -0.12
C GLY A 10 -12.94 17.05 0.26
N GLU A 11 -11.93 16.73 1.07
CA GLU A 11 -11.01 17.70 1.69
C GLU A 11 -9.61 17.73 1.05
N GLU A 12 -9.38 17.01 -0.05
CA GLU A 12 -8.08 16.96 -0.70
C GLU A 12 -7.75 18.26 -1.45
N LEU A 13 -6.53 18.76 -1.28
CA LEU A 13 -6.08 20.04 -1.83
C LEU A 13 -4.86 19.87 -2.76
N PHE A 14 -5.03 20.29 -4.01
CA PHE A 14 -3.97 20.32 -5.02
C PHE A 14 -3.27 21.68 -5.01
N ALA A 15 -1.95 21.67 -5.02
CA ALA A 15 -1.11 22.85 -5.17
C ALA A 15 -0.83 23.13 -6.66
N ASP A 16 -1.89 23.21 -7.46
CA ASP A 16 -1.79 23.44 -8.90
C ASP A 16 -1.32 24.86 -9.21
N ALA A 17 -0.54 24.99 -10.28
CA ALA A 17 -0.19 26.29 -10.80
C ALA A 17 -1.42 26.97 -11.42
N HIS A 18 -1.57 28.26 -11.19
CA HIS A 18 -2.60 29.09 -11.82
C HIS A 18 -1.99 30.35 -12.43
N VAL A 19 -2.66 30.92 -13.44
CA VAL A 19 -2.29 32.19 -14.09
C VAL A 19 -2.84 33.42 -13.36
N LEU A 20 -3.81 33.22 -12.48
CA LEU A 20 -4.40 34.24 -11.61
C LEU A 20 -4.20 33.82 -10.15
N PRO A 21 -4.19 34.77 -9.19
CA PRO A 21 -4.21 34.45 -7.77
C PRO A 21 -5.37 33.48 -7.45
N ALA A 22 -5.05 32.29 -6.95
CA ALA A 22 -6.03 31.25 -6.69
C ALA A 22 -5.73 30.47 -5.42
N SER A 23 -6.78 29.88 -4.83
CA SER A 23 -6.68 29.00 -3.67
C SER A 23 -7.67 27.84 -3.84
N ALA A 24 -7.17 26.61 -3.69
CA ALA A 24 -8.00 25.42 -3.52
C ALA A 24 -8.54 25.35 -2.09
N LEU A 25 -9.78 24.88 -1.95
CA LEU A 25 -10.51 24.81 -0.69
C LEU A 25 -11.33 23.52 -0.64
N GLY A 26 -11.27 22.83 0.50
CA GLY A 26 -12.02 21.60 0.74
C GLY A 26 -13.52 21.85 0.86
N ALA A 27 -14.31 20.77 0.84
CA ALA A 27 -15.77 20.82 0.83
C ALA A 27 -16.36 21.57 2.03
N ILE A 28 -15.77 21.42 3.24
CA ILE A 28 -16.20 22.12 4.46
C ILE A 28 -16.07 23.65 4.29
N ALA A 29 -14.89 24.12 3.88
CA ALA A 29 -14.67 25.55 3.62
C ALA A 29 -15.57 26.05 2.48
N GLY A 30 -15.76 25.22 1.45
CA GLY A 30 -16.68 25.48 0.35
C GLY A 30 -18.12 25.73 0.78
N LYS A 31 -18.65 24.92 1.69
CA LYS A 31 -19.99 25.09 2.26
C LYS A 31 -20.10 26.41 3.03
N ALA A 32 -19.09 26.75 3.82
CA ALA A 32 -19.06 28.01 4.57
C ALA A 32 -19.05 29.23 3.64
N ILE A 33 -18.27 29.19 2.55
CA ILE A 33 -18.22 30.27 1.56
C ILE A 33 -19.55 30.43 0.83
N LYS A 34 -20.19 29.32 0.42
CA LYS A 34 -21.52 29.36 -0.21
C LYS A 34 -22.57 29.97 0.74
N ALA A 35 -22.51 29.66 2.03
CA ALA A 35 -23.38 30.29 3.03
C ALA A 35 -23.09 31.80 3.16
N TYR A 36 -21.82 32.21 3.16
CA TYR A 36 -21.44 33.62 3.18
C TYR A 36 -21.96 34.39 1.96
N LEU A 37 -21.84 33.83 0.76
CA LEU A 37 -22.37 34.45 -0.47
C LEU A 37 -23.88 34.73 -0.38
N ASN A 38 -24.65 33.88 0.29
CA ASN A 38 -26.09 34.06 0.47
C ASN A 38 -26.45 35.00 1.63
N SER A 39 -25.49 35.39 2.47
CA SER A 39 -25.74 36.23 3.65
C SER A 39 -25.68 37.74 3.37
N THR A 40 -25.17 38.16 2.21
CA THR A 40 -25.01 39.57 1.84
C THR A 40 -25.11 39.79 0.33
N ASN A 41 -25.64 40.94 -0.08
CA ASN A 41 -25.76 41.32 -1.48
C ASN A 41 -24.46 41.87 -2.08
N LYS A 42 -23.41 42.08 -1.27
CA LYS A 42 -22.10 42.59 -1.70
C LYS A 42 -20.96 41.79 -1.08
N PRO A 43 -20.85 40.48 -1.37
CA PRO A 43 -19.79 39.66 -0.82
C PRO A 43 -18.42 40.13 -1.34
N THR A 44 -17.43 40.20 -0.46
CA THR A 44 -16.04 40.51 -0.81
C THR A 44 -15.11 39.49 -0.16
N ALA A 45 -13.94 39.27 -0.76
CA ALA A 45 -12.94 38.34 -0.23
C ALA A 45 -11.53 38.81 -0.63
N SER A 46 -10.54 38.41 0.16
CA SER A 46 -9.12 38.63 -0.14
C SER A 46 -8.36 37.32 -0.04
N ILE A 47 -7.37 37.13 -0.91
CA ILE A 47 -6.45 35.99 -0.88
C ILE A 47 -5.07 36.51 -0.48
N THR A 48 -4.50 35.91 0.56
CA THR A 48 -3.13 36.23 1.02
C THR A 48 -2.28 34.96 0.98
N PHE A 49 -1.13 35.03 0.33
CA PHE A 49 -0.21 33.90 0.23
C PHE A 49 0.78 33.92 1.40
N LYS A 50 0.80 32.83 2.18
CA LYS A 50 1.65 32.68 3.37
C LYS A 50 2.86 31.76 3.17
N GLY A 51 3.06 31.25 1.96
CA GLY A 51 4.07 30.22 1.66
C GLY A 51 3.67 28.83 2.16
N THR A 52 4.66 27.94 2.28
CA THR A 52 4.46 26.54 2.68
C THR A 52 4.32 26.41 4.19
N VAL A 53 3.33 25.63 4.63
CA VAL A 53 3.09 25.31 6.05
C VAL A 53 3.17 23.80 6.25
N TYR A 54 3.90 23.36 7.27
CA TYR A 54 3.96 21.97 7.69
C TYR A 54 2.95 21.72 8.82
N GLY A 55 2.30 20.56 8.81
CA GLY A 55 1.22 20.29 9.75
C GLY A 55 0.90 18.82 9.98
N LYS A 56 -0.14 18.61 10.78
CA LYS A 56 -0.73 17.32 11.10
C LYS A 56 -2.19 17.31 10.63
N PRO A 57 -2.77 16.14 10.29
CA PRO A 57 -2.12 14.83 10.24
C PRO A 57 -1.37 14.57 8.92
N ALA A 58 -0.26 13.81 8.99
CA ALA A 58 0.43 13.26 7.83
C ALA A 58 1.14 11.94 8.17
N PRO A 59 1.17 10.93 7.28
CA PRO A 59 0.56 10.93 5.96
C PRO A 59 -0.97 10.73 5.99
N LEU A 60 -1.61 11.02 4.86
CA LEU A 60 -3.01 10.74 4.56
C LEU A 60 -3.06 10.00 3.21
N MET A 61 -4.05 9.14 3.02
CA MET A 61 -4.27 8.52 1.71
C MET A 61 -5.00 9.50 0.80
N ALA A 62 -4.32 9.89 -0.28
CA ALA A 62 -4.88 10.79 -1.29
C ALA A 62 -6.16 10.20 -1.91
N ALA A 63 -7.19 11.00 -2.11
CA ALA A 63 -8.48 10.61 -2.66
C ALA A 63 -8.37 9.94 -4.03
N PHE A 64 -7.49 10.45 -4.90
CA PHE A 64 -7.33 9.94 -6.27
C PHE A 64 -6.57 8.61 -6.37
N SER A 65 -5.84 8.18 -5.33
CA SER A 65 -5.02 6.97 -5.42
C SER A 65 -5.92 5.75 -5.69
N SER A 66 -5.51 4.80 -6.53
CA SER A 66 -6.37 3.63 -6.77
C SER A 66 -6.42 2.72 -5.53
N ARG A 67 -7.57 2.08 -5.31
CA ARG A 67 -7.81 1.14 -4.20
C ARG A 67 -7.89 -0.28 -4.74
N GLY A 68 -7.48 -1.24 -3.93
CA GLY A 68 -7.70 -2.67 -4.14
C GLY A 68 -9.18 -3.08 -4.00
N PRO A 69 -9.49 -4.38 -4.13
CA PRO A 69 -8.55 -5.49 -4.30
C PRO A 69 -7.95 -5.59 -5.72
N ASN A 70 -6.95 -6.45 -5.89
CA ASN A 70 -6.40 -6.79 -7.19
C ASN A 70 -7.42 -7.60 -8.02
N ARG A 71 -7.91 -7.03 -9.13
CA ARG A 71 -8.92 -7.67 -9.98
C ARG A 71 -8.39 -8.83 -10.84
N VAL A 72 -7.06 -8.93 -11.01
CA VAL A 72 -6.42 -9.97 -11.84
C VAL A 72 -6.07 -11.20 -11.02
N GLY A 73 -5.53 -10.99 -9.82
CA GLY A 73 -5.18 -12.05 -8.88
C GLY A 73 -5.63 -11.65 -7.49
N LEU A 74 -6.86 -12.03 -7.13
CA LEU A 74 -7.50 -11.65 -5.87
C LEU A 74 -6.74 -12.16 -4.64
N ASP A 75 -5.87 -13.15 -4.81
CA ASP A 75 -5.03 -13.75 -3.76
C ASP A 75 -3.76 -12.93 -3.48
N LEU A 76 -3.58 -11.80 -4.16
CA LEU A 76 -2.54 -10.81 -3.89
C LEU A 76 -3.14 -9.47 -3.49
N LEU A 77 -2.78 -9.01 -2.29
CA LEU A 77 -3.18 -7.70 -1.76
C LEU A 77 -2.54 -6.59 -2.59
N LYS A 78 -3.35 -5.62 -3.03
CA LYS A 78 -2.90 -4.39 -3.70
C LYS A 78 -3.57 -3.13 -3.12
N PRO A 79 -2.87 -1.98 -3.08
CA PRO A 79 -1.46 -1.78 -3.48
C PRO A 79 -0.46 -2.44 -2.50
N ASP A 80 0.85 -2.36 -2.79
CA ASP A 80 1.88 -3.01 -1.94
C ASP A 80 2.32 -2.14 -0.75
N VAL A 81 2.58 -0.85 -1.02
CA VAL A 81 3.08 0.16 -0.08
C VAL A 81 2.59 1.54 -0.50
N THR A 82 2.65 2.50 0.41
CA THR A 82 2.39 3.93 0.21
C THR A 82 3.68 4.73 0.32
N ALA A 83 3.80 5.78 -0.50
CA ALA A 83 4.89 6.75 -0.44
C ALA A 83 4.39 8.15 -0.84
N PRO A 84 5.14 9.22 -0.56
CA PRO A 84 4.72 10.59 -0.86
C PRO A 84 4.44 10.81 -2.36
N GLY A 85 3.22 11.21 -2.69
CA GLY A 85 2.81 11.50 -4.07
C GLY A 85 1.93 12.72 -4.21
N MET A 86 1.74 13.49 -3.14
CA MET A 86 0.89 14.67 -3.14
C MET A 86 1.74 15.93 -3.01
N ASN A 87 1.55 16.88 -3.94
CA ASN A 87 2.23 18.17 -3.98
C ASN A 87 3.76 18.03 -3.92
N ILE A 88 4.31 17.15 -4.76
CA ILE A 88 5.76 16.87 -4.84
C ILE A 88 6.43 17.88 -5.76
N LEU A 89 7.43 18.59 -5.24
CA LEU A 89 8.31 19.46 -6.00
C LEU A 89 9.39 18.64 -6.71
N ALA A 90 9.50 18.76 -8.02
CA ALA A 90 10.53 18.10 -8.82
C ALA A 90 11.00 18.97 -9.98
N ALA A 91 12.09 18.57 -10.64
CA ALA A 91 12.62 19.26 -11.81
C ALA A 91 11.57 19.31 -12.94
N TRP A 92 11.54 20.43 -13.65
CA TRP A 92 10.57 20.70 -14.70
C TRP A 92 11.25 21.27 -15.95
N PRO A 93 10.87 20.85 -17.16
CA PRO A 93 11.46 21.39 -18.39
C PRO A 93 11.21 22.90 -18.49
N PRO A 94 12.25 23.73 -18.72
CA PRO A 94 12.09 25.18 -18.86
C PRO A 94 11.19 25.58 -20.04
N SER A 95 11.09 24.72 -21.06
CA SER A 95 10.24 24.92 -22.22
C SER A 95 8.75 24.65 -21.98
N THR A 96 8.40 24.11 -20.80
CA THR A 96 7.02 23.74 -20.45
C THR A 96 6.52 24.67 -19.35
N SER A 97 5.41 25.35 -19.60
CA SER A 97 4.83 26.25 -18.59
C SER A 97 4.38 25.47 -17.35
N PRO A 98 4.39 26.07 -16.15
CA PRO A 98 4.01 25.38 -14.91
C PRO A 98 2.54 24.91 -14.92
N THR A 99 1.68 25.59 -15.69
CA THR A 99 0.27 25.21 -15.90
C THR A 99 0.04 24.26 -17.08
N GLN A 100 1.08 24.00 -17.88
CA GLN A 100 1.01 23.28 -19.16
C GLN A 100 0.11 23.94 -20.23
N LEU A 101 -0.42 25.14 -19.97
CA LEU A 101 -1.19 25.91 -20.94
C LEU A 101 -0.26 26.61 -21.92
N LYS A 102 -0.60 26.58 -23.21
CA LYS A 102 0.14 27.30 -24.27
C LYS A 102 0.13 28.83 -24.08
N SER A 103 -0.88 29.36 -23.41
CA SER A 103 -1.05 30.78 -23.09
C SER A 103 -0.17 31.23 -21.93
N ASP A 104 0.22 30.32 -21.03
CA ASP A 104 1.12 30.62 -19.92
C ASP A 104 2.57 30.66 -20.43
N LYS A 105 3.20 31.84 -20.38
CA LYS A 105 4.57 32.06 -20.86
C LYS A 105 5.64 31.97 -19.78
N ARG A 106 5.25 31.64 -18.54
CA ARG A 106 6.21 31.50 -17.44
C ARG A 106 7.11 30.29 -17.67
N THR A 107 8.36 30.43 -17.26
CA THR A 107 9.38 29.38 -17.26
C THR A 107 9.80 29.11 -15.82
N VAL A 108 9.87 27.84 -15.44
CA VAL A 108 10.30 27.39 -14.11
C VAL A 108 11.27 26.22 -14.25
N LEU A 109 12.20 26.08 -13.30
CA LEU A 109 13.12 24.94 -13.24
C LEU A 109 12.57 23.78 -12.41
N PHE A 110 11.59 24.07 -11.55
CA PHE A 110 10.91 23.11 -10.70
C PHE A 110 9.42 23.37 -10.73
N ASN A 111 8.62 22.31 -10.62
CA ASN A 111 7.17 22.40 -10.54
C ASN A 111 6.64 21.44 -9.47
N ILE A 112 5.43 21.72 -9.00
CA ILE A 112 4.73 20.89 -8.04
C ILE A 112 3.70 20.06 -8.80
N ALA A 113 3.72 18.74 -8.58
CA ALA A 113 2.78 17.81 -9.19
C ALA A 113 2.31 16.77 -8.18
N SER A 114 1.15 16.19 -8.47
CA SER A 114 0.50 15.20 -7.63
C SER A 114 0.13 13.98 -8.45
N GLY A 115 0.24 12.80 -7.84
CA GLY A 115 -0.08 11.54 -8.49
C GLY A 115 0.68 10.36 -7.89
N THR A 116 0.17 9.16 -8.13
CA THR A 116 0.92 7.93 -7.86
C THR A 116 2.20 7.85 -8.72
N SER A 117 2.22 8.55 -9.87
CA SER A 117 3.42 8.81 -10.67
C SER A 117 4.53 9.53 -9.91
N MET A 118 4.21 10.26 -8.83
CA MET A 118 5.18 10.91 -7.95
C MET A 118 5.53 10.04 -6.73
N SER A 119 4.62 9.17 -6.26
CA SER A 119 4.94 8.14 -5.25
C SER A 119 5.90 7.07 -5.77
N CYS A 120 5.70 6.62 -7.01
CA CYS A 120 6.50 5.57 -7.65
C CYS A 120 8.02 5.84 -7.59
N PRO A 121 8.54 7.00 -8.05
CA PRO A 121 9.98 7.27 -8.04
C PRO A 121 10.58 7.35 -6.64
N HIS A 122 9.81 7.72 -5.60
CA HIS A 122 10.29 7.61 -4.21
C HIS A 122 10.58 6.15 -3.86
N VAL A 123 9.64 5.24 -4.10
CA VAL A 123 9.82 3.81 -3.83
C VAL A 123 10.94 3.22 -4.71
N SER A 124 11.05 3.62 -5.98
CA SER A 124 12.16 3.20 -6.85
C SER A 124 13.52 3.64 -6.33
N GLY A 125 13.64 4.89 -5.85
CA GLY A 125 14.86 5.39 -5.21
C GLY A 125 15.22 4.61 -3.95
N LEU A 126 14.23 4.33 -3.09
CA LEU A 126 14.43 3.49 -1.91
C LEU A 126 14.88 2.07 -2.27
N ALA A 127 14.26 1.46 -3.28
CA ALA A 127 14.66 0.14 -3.75
C ALA A 127 16.11 0.12 -4.27
N ALA A 128 16.54 1.17 -4.99
CA ALA A 128 17.92 1.31 -5.44
C ALA A 128 18.91 1.49 -4.28
N LEU A 129 18.56 2.30 -3.26
CA LEU A 129 19.37 2.46 -2.05
C LEU A 129 19.52 1.14 -1.30
N LEU A 130 18.41 0.40 -1.11
CA LEU A 130 18.44 -0.92 -0.47
C LEU A 130 19.29 -1.90 -1.28
N LYS A 131 19.19 -1.92 -2.61
CA LYS A 131 20.05 -2.75 -3.47
C LYS A 131 21.53 -2.38 -3.39
N SER A 132 21.85 -1.11 -3.13
CA SER A 132 23.24 -0.66 -2.98
C SER A 132 23.89 -1.17 -1.69
N VAL A 133 23.11 -1.26 -0.61
CA VAL A 133 23.53 -1.78 0.69
C VAL A 133 23.50 -3.32 0.69
N HIS A 134 22.44 -3.91 0.14
CA HIS A 134 22.22 -5.35 0.07
C HIS A 134 22.33 -5.85 -1.37
N LYS A 135 23.58 -5.95 -1.86
CA LYS A 135 23.86 -6.25 -3.27
C LYS A 135 23.38 -7.62 -3.72
N ASP A 136 23.24 -8.57 -2.81
CA ASP A 136 22.79 -9.93 -3.01
C ASP A 136 21.26 -10.09 -2.98
N TRP A 137 20.52 -9.11 -2.43
CA TRP A 137 19.07 -9.22 -2.33
C TRP A 137 18.38 -9.25 -3.70
N SER A 138 17.42 -10.14 -3.84
CA SER A 138 16.53 -10.19 -5.00
C SER A 138 15.59 -8.95 -5.02
N PRO A 139 14.93 -8.67 -6.16
CA PRO A 139 13.86 -7.67 -6.19
C PRO A 139 12.72 -7.96 -5.18
N ALA A 140 12.40 -9.24 -4.96
CA ALA A 140 11.38 -9.66 -4.00
C ALA A 140 11.81 -9.42 -2.55
N ALA A 141 13.08 -9.68 -2.23
CA ALA A 141 13.67 -9.39 -0.92
C ALA A 141 13.60 -7.88 -0.58
N ILE A 142 13.99 -7.01 -1.53
CA ILE A 142 13.90 -5.54 -1.37
C ILE A 142 12.45 -5.10 -1.16
N LYS A 143 11.54 -5.62 -1.97
CA LYS A 143 10.11 -5.35 -1.83
C LYS A 143 9.58 -5.82 -0.49
N SER A 144 9.97 -7.01 -0.03
CA SER A 144 9.60 -7.53 1.27
C SER A 144 10.08 -6.62 2.39
N ALA A 145 11.32 -6.14 2.34
CA ALA A 145 11.85 -5.24 3.35
C ALA A 145 11.01 -3.96 3.43
N LEU A 146 10.74 -3.31 2.29
CA LEU A 146 9.90 -2.10 2.22
C LEU A 146 8.47 -2.32 2.74
N MET A 147 7.89 -3.49 2.47
CA MET A 147 6.52 -3.82 2.88
C MET A 147 6.44 -4.12 4.37
N THR A 148 7.31 -5.01 4.86
CA THR A 148 7.22 -5.54 6.23
C THR A 148 7.61 -4.55 7.31
N THR A 149 8.36 -3.52 6.97
CA THR A 149 8.77 -2.45 7.89
C THR A 149 7.95 -1.18 7.74
N ALA A 150 6.96 -1.16 6.84
CA ALA A 150 6.09 -0.01 6.62
C ALA A 150 5.22 0.29 7.85
N TYR A 151 4.89 1.56 8.06
CA TYR A 151 4.06 2.01 9.18
C TYR A 151 2.67 2.46 8.73
N VAL A 152 1.68 2.37 9.63
CA VAL A 152 0.26 2.68 9.35
C VAL A 152 -0.30 3.81 10.21
N HIS A 153 0.57 4.61 10.81
CA HIS A 153 0.22 5.74 11.68
C HIS A 153 0.64 7.09 11.09
N ASP A 154 -0.13 8.13 11.41
CA ASP A 154 0.22 9.52 11.15
C ASP A 154 1.22 10.06 12.19
N ASN A 155 1.70 11.28 11.97
CA ASN A 155 2.56 12.03 12.88
C ASN A 155 1.86 12.52 14.16
N SER A 156 0.60 12.11 14.39
CA SER A 156 -0.14 12.22 15.65
C SER A 156 -0.36 10.85 16.32
N ASN A 157 0.31 9.80 15.82
CA ASN A 157 0.20 8.42 16.28
C ASN A 157 -1.23 7.83 16.18
N ARG A 158 -2.02 8.32 15.22
CA ARG A 158 -3.34 7.75 14.87
C ARG A 158 -3.24 6.98 13.57
N HIS A 159 -4.20 6.11 13.28
CA HIS A 159 -4.24 5.43 11.99
C HIS A 159 -4.27 6.43 10.82
N ILE A 160 -3.56 6.10 9.74
CA ILE A 160 -3.64 6.86 8.49
C ILE A 160 -5.11 6.92 8.05
N LEU A 161 -5.58 8.12 7.70
CA LEU A 161 -6.94 8.32 7.22
C LEU A 161 -7.00 8.29 5.69
N ASP A 162 -8.16 7.88 5.17
CA ASP A 162 -8.53 7.98 3.76
C ASP A 162 -9.44 9.19 3.54
N VAL A 163 -9.01 10.10 2.65
CA VAL A 163 -9.75 11.33 2.33
C VAL A 163 -10.55 11.25 1.03
N ALA A 164 -10.73 10.06 0.44
CA ALA A 164 -11.60 9.87 -0.73
C ALA A 164 -13.09 10.12 -0.47
N PHE A 165 -13.50 10.15 0.79
CA PHE A 165 -14.90 10.32 1.18
C PHE A 165 -15.08 11.63 1.93
N SER A 166 -16.30 12.17 1.88
CA SER A 166 -16.67 13.42 2.56
C SER A 166 -16.42 13.41 4.07
N THR A 167 -16.43 12.22 4.68
CA THR A 167 -15.99 11.99 6.06
C THR A 167 -14.76 11.09 6.01
N PRO A 168 -13.58 11.57 6.43
CA PRO A 168 -12.39 10.75 6.47
C PRO A 168 -12.56 9.56 7.41
N THR A 169 -12.17 8.37 6.93
CA THR A 169 -12.21 7.12 7.70
C THR A 169 -10.81 6.55 7.86
N ASN A 170 -10.62 5.55 8.72
CA ASN A 170 -9.35 4.83 8.78
C ASN A 170 -9.08 4.17 7.42
N ALA A 171 -7.91 4.44 6.85
CA ALA A 171 -7.47 3.79 5.64
C ALA A 171 -7.32 2.28 5.89
N THR A 172 -7.61 1.50 4.85
CA THR A 172 -7.50 0.04 4.89
C THR A 172 -6.25 -0.41 4.13
N PRO A 173 -5.80 -1.67 4.30
CA PRO A 173 -4.80 -2.27 3.42
C PRO A 173 -5.13 -2.19 1.93
N PHE A 174 -6.39 -2.08 1.51
CA PHE A 174 -6.72 -1.83 0.10
C PHE A 174 -6.41 -0.40 -0.36
N ALA A 175 -6.17 0.53 0.56
CA ALA A 175 -5.71 1.88 0.25
C ALA A 175 -4.18 2.00 0.37
N TYR A 176 -3.58 1.50 1.47
CA TYR A 176 -2.14 1.71 1.74
C TYR A 176 -1.23 0.48 1.55
N GLY A 177 -1.80 -0.68 1.26
CA GLY A 177 -1.06 -1.95 1.20
C GLY A 177 -0.51 -2.37 2.56
N SER A 178 0.82 -2.36 2.68
CA SER A 178 1.53 -2.63 3.94
C SER A 178 1.66 -1.38 4.82
N GLY A 179 1.57 -0.18 4.23
CA GLY A 179 1.69 1.09 4.94
C GLY A 179 2.59 2.08 4.21
N HIS A 180 2.88 3.20 4.86
CA HIS A 180 3.85 4.17 4.39
C HIS A 180 5.29 3.64 4.58
N VAL A 181 6.13 3.77 3.56
CA VAL A 181 7.52 3.30 3.57
C VAL A 181 8.34 3.91 4.72
N ASP A 182 9.18 3.07 5.34
CA ASP A 182 10.20 3.46 6.33
C ASP A 182 11.58 3.02 5.83
N PRO A 183 12.35 3.94 5.22
CA PRO A 183 13.66 3.61 4.65
C PRO A 183 14.67 3.08 5.66
N GLN A 184 14.63 3.60 6.90
CA GLN A 184 15.61 3.24 7.92
C GLN A 184 15.36 1.81 8.40
N LYS A 185 14.12 1.48 8.74
CA LYS A 185 13.78 0.10 9.14
C LYS A 185 13.93 -0.88 7.99
N ALA A 186 13.60 -0.49 6.75
CA ALA A 186 13.74 -1.37 5.58
C ALA A 186 15.20 -1.76 5.29
N SER A 187 16.18 -1.00 5.81
CA SER A 187 17.60 -1.33 5.65
C SER A 187 18.04 -2.52 6.51
N ASP A 188 17.33 -2.86 7.58
CA ASP A 188 17.55 -4.06 8.38
C ASP A 188 16.19 -4.62 8.87
N PRO A 189 15.46 -5.34 8.01
CA PRO A 189 14.09 -5.77 8.30
C PRO A 189 14.04 -7.00 9.22
N GLY A 190 15.16 -7.64 9.53
CA GLY A 190 15.22 -8.90 10.28
C GLY A 190 14.83 -10.13 9.43
N LEU A 191 13.61 -10.15 8.88
CA LEU A 191 13.13 -11.23 8.00
C LEU A 191 12.68 -10.68 6.64
N ILE A 192 12.87 -11.48 5.59
CA ILE A 192 12.35 -11.22 4.24
C ILE A 192 11.57 -12.42 3.69
N TYR A 193 10.54 -12.12 2.91
CA TYR A 193 9.78 -13.05 2.09
C TYR A 193 10.33 -13.01 0.66
N ASP A 194 11.27 -13.91 0.36
CA ASP A 194 11.90 -13.97 -0.95
C ASP A 194 11.05 -14.79 -1.94
N ILE A 195 11.08 -14.40 -3.22
CA ILE A 195 10.29 -15.01 -4.29
C ILE A 195 11.19 -15.15 -5.51
N THR A 196 11.32 -16.37 -6.02
CA THR A 196 12.09 -16.66 -7.22
C THR A 196 11.26 -16.45 -8.49
N PRO A 197 11.88 -16.30 -9.68
CA PRO A 197 11.16 -16.30 -10.94
C PRO A 197 10.29 -17.56 -11.15
N GLN A 198 10.75 -18.72 -10.69
CA GLN A 198 10.00 -19.97 -10.76
C GLN A 198 8.73 -19.93 -9.89
N ASP A 199 8.79 -19.30 -8.73
CA ASP A 199 7.61 -19.14 -7.86
C ASP A 199 6.52 -18.29 -8.53
N TYR A 200 6.91 -17.24 -9.27
CA TYR A 200 5.96 -16.45 -10.06
C TYR A 200 5.34 -17.27 -11.20
N GLN A 201 6.13 -18.08 -11.91
CA GLN A 201 5.62 -18.96 -12.95
C GLN A 201 4.63 -19.99 -12.37
N ASN A 202 4.97 -20.59 -11.23
CA ASN A 202 4.10 -21.54 -10.53
C ASN A 202 2.79 -20.87 -10.10
N TYR A 203 2.85 -19.63 -9.61
CA TYR A 203 1.66 -18.83 -9.29
C TYR A 203 0.81 -18.53 -10.53
N LEU A 204 1.40 -18.12 -11.65
CA LEU A 204 0.65 -17.87 -12.89
C LEU A 204 -0.07 -19.15 -13.36
N CYS A 205 0.53 -20.32 -13.17
CA CYS A 205 -0.10 -21.60 -13.44
C CYS A 205 -1.33 -21.90 -12.57
N THR A 206 -1.49 -21.28 -11.40
CA THR A 206 -2.69 -21.45 -10.56
C THR A 206 -3.85 -20.56 -11.00
N LEU A 207 -3.64 -19.62 -11.93
CA LEU A 207 -4.66 -18.64 -12.36
C LEU A 207 -5.49 -19.11 -13.57
N ASN A 208 -5.38 -20.38 -13.97
CA ASN A 208 -6.11 -20.98 -15.10
C ASN A 208 -5.90 -20.24 -16.44
N TYR A 209 -4.72 -19.66 -16.67
CA TYR A 209 -4.36 -19.09 -17.96
C TYR A 209 -4.25 -20.15 -19.06
N SER A 210 -4.57 -19.76 -20.29
CA SER A 210 -4.35 -20.64 -21.45
C SER A 210 -2.85 -20.83 -21.72
N ALA A 211 -2.48 -21.88 -22.46
CA ALA A 211 -1.10 -22.10 -22.86
C ALA A 211 -0.54 -20.92 -23.68
N SER A 212 -1.36 -20.29 -24.52
CA SER A 212 -0.99 -19.09 -25.28
C SER A 212 -0.75 -17.88 -24.40
N ASP A 213 -1.56 -17.68 -23.34
CA ASP A 213 -1.34 -16.59 -22.40
C ASP A 213 -0.06 -16.82 -21.58
N MET A 214 0.16 -18.06 -21.14
CA MET A 214 1.37 -18.44 -20.39
C MET A 214 2.65 -18.24 -21.21
N ALA A 215 2.61 -18.47 -22.52
CA ALA A 215 3.76 -18.25 -23.40
C ALA A 215 4.21 -16.79 -23.42
N LEU A 216 3.29 -15.83 -23.23
CA LEU A 216 3.63 -14.39 -23.14
C LEU A 216 4.47 -14.05 -21.89
N PHE A 217 4.35 -14.85 -20.83
CA PHE A 217 5.05 -14.61 -19.56
C PHE A 217 6.29 -15.49 -19.37
N ALA A 218 6.21 -16.76 -19.78
CA ALA A 218 7.23 -17.77 -19.50
C ALA A 218 7.99 -18.25 -20.74
N GLY A 219 7.62 -17.75 -21.93
CA GLY A 219 8.19 -18.14 -23.21
C GLY A 219 7.50 -19.37 -23.83
N ASP A 220 7.74 -19.56 -25.13
CA ASP A 220 7.16 -20.67 -25.88
C ASP A 220 7.61 -22.03 -25.35
N GLY A 221 6.67 -22.98 -25.26
CA GLY A 221 6.93 -24.34 -24.80
C GLY A 221 6.98 -24.51 -23.28
N PHE A 222 6.79 -23.45 -22.50
CA PHE A 222 6.64 -23.57 -21.04
C PHE A 222 5.42 -24.43 -20.69
N LYS A 223 5.60 -25.36 -19.74
CA LYS A 223 4.54 -26.22 -19.22
C LYS A 223 4.45 -26.06 -17.71
N CYS A 224 3.24 -25.81 -17.23
CA CYS A 224 2.97 -25.78 -15.81
C CYS A 224 3.31 -27.13 -15.16
N PRO A 225 4.09 -27.14 -14.07
CA PRO A 225 4.37 -28.37 -13.33
C PRO A 225 3.08 -29.00 -12.81
N GLU A 226 2.97 -30.33 -12.78
CA GLU A 226 1.78 -31.00 -12.24
C GLU A 226 1.49 -30.56 -10.80
N ALA A 227 2.54 -30.32 -10.00
CA ALA A 227 2.42 -29.82 -8.63
C ALA A 227 1.66 -28.49 -8.50
N SER A 228 1.72 -27.60 -9.52
CA SER A 228 1.03 -26.31 -9.47
C SER A 228 -0.49 -26.46 -9.50
N SER A 229 -1.02 -27.60 -9.97
CA SER A 229 -2.47 -27.87 -9.94
C SER A 229 -3.02 -28.02 -8.51
N THR A 230 -2.15 -28.28 -7.53
CA THR A 230 -2.52 -28.45 -6.11
C THR A 230 -2.11 -27.26 -5.24
N MET A 231 -1.47 -26.25 -5.82
CA MET A 231 -1.05 -25.05 -5.10
C MET A 231 -2.24 -24.09 -4.96
N GLU A 232 -2.43 -23.57 -3.75
CA GLU A 232 -3.32 -22.43 -3.55
C GLU A 232 -2.67 -21.20 -4.18
N PRO A 233 -3.37 -20.38 -4.99
CA PRO A 233 -2.79 -19.16 -5.55
C PRO A 233 -2.18 -18.23 -4.48
N GLY A 234 -2.77 -18.22 -3.29
CA GLY A 234 -2.29 -17.47 -2.13
C GLY A 234 -0.98 -18.00 -1.50
N ASP A 235 -0.45 -19.15 -1.93
CA ASP A 235 0.82 -19.73 -1.45
C ASP A 235 2.06 -19.07 -2.07
N LEU A 236 1.90 -18.17 -3.06
CA LEU A 236 3.00 -17.30 -3.46
C LEU A 236 3.55 -16.63 -2.20
N ASN A 237 4.88 -16.67 -2.02
CA ASN A 237 5.55 -16.28 -0.79
C ASN A 237 5.59 -14.74 -0.60
N TYR A 238 4.43 -14.11 -0.66
CA TYR A 238 4.22 -12.68 -0.67
C TYR A 238 4.11 -12.15 0.77
N PRO A 239 4.63 -10.95 1.09
CA PRO A 239 4.69 -10.42 2.45
C PRO A 239 3.34 -9.92 3.01
N THR A 240 2.22 -10.25 2.37
CA THR A 240 0.85 -9.99 2.81
C THR A 240 -0.03 -11.22 2.57
N PHE A 241 -1.20 -11.23 3.19
CA PHE A 241 -2.22 -12.25 2.97
C PHE A 241 -3.47 -11.62 2.38
N ALA A 242 -3.90 -12.09 1.21
CA ALA A 242 -5.24 -11.84 0.69
C ALA A 242 -5.98 -13.18 0.64
N VAL A 243 -7.11 -13.25 1.33
CA VAL A 243 -7.88 -14.49 1.54
C VAL A 243 -9.28 -14.30 1.00
N ASN A 244 -9.69 -15.17 0.10
CA ASN A 244 -10.97 -15.09 -0.59
C ASN A 244 -11.88 -16.22 -0.12
N PHE A 245 -12.83 -15.89 0.75
CA PHE A 245 -13.84 -16.82 1.25
C PHE A 245 -15.04 -16.86 0.30
N LYS A 246 -15.71 -18.01 0.22
CA LYS A 246 -16.92 -18.16 -0.59
C LYS A 246 -18.11 -17.59 0.16
N LYS A 247 -18.83 -16.63 -0.43
CA LYS A 247 -19.93 -15.89 0.21
C LYS A 247 -21.06 -16.76 0.78
N ASN A 248 -21.38 -17.87 0.11
CA ASN A 248 -22.49 -18.77 0.48
C ASN A 248 -22.05 -20.06 1.18
N SER A 249 -20.79 -20.13 1.63
CA SER A 249 -20.32 -21.31 2.36
C SER A 249 -20.67 -21.23 3.84
N LYS A 250 -21.14 -22.36 4.41
CA LYS A 250 -21.40 -22.49 5.85
C LYS A 250 -20.11 -22.50 6.69
N SER A 251 -18.98 -22.81 6.06
CA SER A 251 -17.64 -22.81 6.64
C SER A 251 -16.61 -22.47 5.57
N ASN A 252 -15.77 -21.48 5.83
CA ASN A 252 -14.61 -21.19 5.00
C ASN A 252 -13.36 -21.41 5.84
N ILE A 253 -12.42 -22.20 5.29
CA ILE A 253 -11.11 -22.45 5.86
C ILE A 253 -10.11 -22.37 4.72
N VAL A 254 -9.10 -21.51 4.86
CA VAL A 254 -7.99 -21.37 3.90
C VAL A 254 -6.70 -21.45 4.68
N THR A 255 -5.74 -22.25 4.22
CA THR A 255 -4.41 -22.36 4.83
C THR A 255 -3.37 -21.91 3.83
N LEU A 256 -2.56 -20.92 4.19
CA LEU A 256 -1.50 -20.38 3.34
C LEU A 256 -0.13 -20.62 3.97
N LYS A 257 0.84 -21.03 3.16
CA LYS A 257 2.23 -21.24 3.58
C LYS A 257 3.07 -20.00 3.28
N ARG A 258 3.97 -19.66 4.21
CA ARG A 258 5.03 -18.68 3.98
C ARG A 258 6.38 -19.24 4.38
N THR A 259 7.42 -18.72 3.76
CA THR A 259 8.81 -19.01 4.07
C THR A 259 9.55 -17.70 4.24
N VAL A 260 10.14 -17.49 5.40
CA VAL A 260 10.94 -16.30 5.69
C VAL A 260 12.42 -16.67 5.71
N THR A 261 13.25 -15.78 5.18
CA THR A 261 14.71 -15.85 5.28
C THR A 261 15.18 -14.83 6.30
N HIS A 262 16.02 -15.25 7.24
CA HIS A 262 16.60 -14.36 8.24
C HIS A 262 17.78 -13.58 7.66
N VAL A 263 17.77 -12.26 7.82
CA VAL A 263 18.79 -11.34 7.27
C VAL A 263 19.41 -10.40 8.31
N GLY A 264 18.92 -10.45 9.56
CA GLY A 264 19.43 -9.63 10.68
C GLY A 264 20.56 -10.30 11.47
N ILE A 265 20.72 -9.94 12.74
CA ILE A 265 21.76 -10.48 13.65
C ILE A 265 21.61 -11.99 13.97
N PRO A 266 22.67 -12.74 14.31
CA PRO A 266 22.56 -14.16 14.66
C PRO A 266 21.81 -14.43 15.99
N ASN A 267 21.37 -15.67 16.20
CA ASN A 267 20.71 -16.17 17.42
C ASN A 267 19.45 -15.39 17.82
N VAL A 268 18.47 -15.35 16.91
CA VAL A 268 17.21 -14.64 17.08
C VAL A 268 16.04 -15.62 17.19
N THR A 269 15.09 -15.33 18.09
CA THR A 269 13.84 -16.07 18.24
C THR A 269 12.67 -15.13 18.07
N TYR A 270 11.93 -15.27 16.98
CA TYR A 270 10.71 -14.50 16.72
C TYR A 270 9.50 -15.18 17.33
N THR A 271 8.60 -14.38 17.90
CA THR A 271 7.25 -14.81 18.30
C THR A 271 6.21 -14.13 17.42
N VAL A 272 5.15 -14.85 17.07
CA VAL A 272 4.07 -14.28 16.28
C VAL A 272 3.10 -13.49 17.16
N GLN A 273 2.71 -12.30 16.69
CA GLN A 273 1.61 -11.51 17.22
C GLN A 273 0.58 -11.31 16.11
N MET A 274 -0.70 -11.24 16.47
CA MET A 274 -1.78 -11.17 15.51
C MET A 274 -2.87 -10.20 15.96
N ASN A 275 -3.39 -9.43 15.01
CA ASN A 275 -4.67 -8.75 15.12
C ASN A 275 -5.61 -9.43 14.11
N GLU A 276 -6.57 -10.20 14.61
CA GLU A 276 -7.48 -10.97 13.76
C GLU A 276 -8.42 -10.05 12.98
N PRO A 277 -8.67 -10.30 11.69
CA PRO A 277 -9.76 -9.65 10.97
C PRO A 277 -11.12 -9.94 11.63
N ASP A 278 -12.00 -8.94 11.66
CA ASP A 278 -13.40 -9.11 12.08
C ASP A 278 -14.05 -10.31 11.37
N GLY A 279 -14.68 -11.19 12.15
CA GLY A 279 -15.35 -12.38 11.63
C GLY A 279 -14.44 -13.54 11.24
N VAL A 280 -13.13 -13.43 11.45
CA VAL A 280 -12.14 -14.45 11.08
C VAL A 280 -11.31 -14.83 12.32
N SER A 281 -10.95 -16.09 12.45
CA SER A 281 -9.95 -16.56 13.41
C SER A 281 -8.68 -17.00 12.69
N LEU A 282 -7.53 -16.72 13.30
CA LEU A 282 -6.21 -17.03 12.78
C LEU A 282 -5.53 -18.12 13.62
N MET A 283 -4.91 -19.08 12.95
CA MET A 283 -4.05 -20.07 13.58
C MET A 283 -2.72 -20.11 12.84
N VAL A 284 -1.60 -19.97 13.58
CA VAL A 284 -0.25 -19.96 13.01
C VAL A 284 0.55 -21.12 13.58
N GLU A 285 1.20 -21.89 12.70
CA GLU A 285 2.03 -23.03 13.07
C GLU A 285 3.37 -23.03 12.29
N PRO A 286 4.53 -23.05 12.97
CA PRO A 286 4.71 -22.88 14.43
C PRO A 286 4.47 -21.42 14.86
N GLN A 287 4.24 -21.17 16.16
CA GLN A 287 4.12 -19.81 16.72
C GLN A 287 5.47 -19.14 17.03
N VAL A 288 6.58 -19.88 16.89
CA VAL A 288 7.94 -19.42 17.21
C VAL A 288 8.88 -19.86 16.10
N LEU A 289 9.70 -18.93 15.60
CA LEU A 289 10.75 -19.20 14.61
C LEU A 289 12.11 -18.89 15.22
N ARG A 290 13.03 -19.88 15.20
CA ARG A 290 14.36 -19.77 15.80
C ARG A 290 15.43 -19.84 14.73
N PHE A 291 16.19 -18.75 14.58
CA PHE A 291 17.28 -18.63 13.63
C PHE A 291 18.61 -18.53 14.37
N LYS A 292 19.58 -19.36 14.00
CA LYS A 292 20.94 -19.33 14.56
C LYS A 292 21.82 -18.34 13.81
N LYS A 293 21.64 -18.22 12.50
CA LYS A 293 22.49 -17.38 11.63
C LYS A 293 21.70 -16.75 10.47
N PRO A 294 22.22 -15.65 9.89
CA PRO A 294 21.65 -15.08 8.66
C PRO A 294 21.67 -16.09 7.51
N GLY A 295 20.69 -16.00 6.62
CA GLY A 295 20.48 -16.89 5.47
C GLY A 295 19.66 -18.15 5.78
N GLU A 296 19.40 -18.47 7.04
CA GLU A 296 18.50 -19.57 7.40
C GLU A 296 17.06 -19.28 6.97
N LYS A 297 16.38 -20.30 6.45
CA LYS A 297 14.99 -20.23 5.98
C LYS A 297 14.11 -21.10 6.84
N LEU A 298 13.00 -20.57 7.33
CA LEU A 298 11.98 -21.33 8.02
C LEU A 298 10.61 -21.04 7.42
N SER A 299 9.77 -22.08 7.36
CA SER A 299 8.40 -21.96 6.90
C SER A 299 7.41 -22.01 8.06
N TYR A 300 6.27 -21.37 7.87
CA TYR A 300 5.11 -21.46 8.75
C TYR A 300 3.83 -21.47 7.91
N LYS A 301 2.74 -21.93 8.52
CA LYS A 301 1.40 -21.94 7.93
C LYS A 301 0.48 -21.01 8.71
N VAL A 302 -0.44 -20.38 7.99
CA VAL A 302 -1.49 -19.53 8.57
C VAL A 302 -2.83 -20.05 8.08
N THR A 303 -3.67 -20.49 9.01
CA THR A 303 -5.02 -20.96 8.74
C THR A 303 -6.02 -19.87 9.12
N PHE A 304 -6.84 -19.47 8.15
CA PHE A 304 -7.90 -18.48 8.26
C PHE A 304 -9.23 -19.21 8.32
N MET A 305 -10.01 -18.99 9.38
CA MET A 305 -11.29 -19.66 9.60
C MET A 305 -12.41 -18.64 9.78
N GLN A 306 -13.48 -18.75 8.99
CA GLN A 306 -14.67 -17.92 9.19
C GLN A 306 -15.38 -18.27 10.50
N LYS A 307 -15.65 -17.28 11.33
CA LYS A 307 -16.44 -17.41 12.56
C LYS A 307 -17.91 -17.63 12.21
N LYS A 308 -18.57 -18.58 12.91
CA LYS A 308 -19.99 -18.89 12.69
C LYS A 308 -20.88 -17.67 12.98
N GLY A 309 -21.88 -17.44 12.14
CA GLY A 309 -22.86 -16.37 12.33
C GLY A 309 -22.37 -14.96 12.03
N PHE A 310 -21.14 -14.80 11.52
CA PHE A 310 -20.63 -13.49 11.11
C PHE A 310 -21.40 -12.97 9.88
N MET A 311 -21.93 -11.76 9.98
CA MET A 311 -22.57 -11.08 8.86
C MET A 311 -21.53 -10.28 8.08
N VAL A 312 -21.35 -10.64 6.81
CA VAL A 312 -20.38 -9.99 5.91
C VAL A 312 -20.82 -8.56 5.61
N GLN A 313 -20.01 -7.58 6.00
CA GLN A 313 -20.25 -6.16 5.71
C GLN A 313 -19.27 -5.56 4.69
N GLY A 314 -18.37 -6.37 4.12
CA GLY A 314 -17.33 -5.94 3.20
C GLY A 314 -16.06 -6.76 3.36
N GLY A 315 -14.92 -6.17 3.01
CA GLY A 315 -13.62 -6.73 3.34
C GLY A 315 -13.31 -6.57 4.83
N SER A 316 -12.59 -7.54 5.39
CA SER A 316 -12.13 -7.55 6.78
C SER A 316 -10.61 -7.53 6.82
N PHE A 317 -10.00 -6.81 7.76
CA PHE A 317 -8.56 -6.55 7.76
C PHE A 317 -7.93 -6.88 9.10
N GLY A 318 -6.69 -7.39 9.03
CA GLY A 318 -5.92 -7.76 10.21
C GLY A 318 -4.43 -7.64 9.97
N VAL A 319 -3.65 -8.13 10.93
CA VAL A 319 -2.20 -8.09 10.90
C VAL A 319 -1.64 -9.38 11.46
N LEU A 320 -0.59 -9.90 10.83
CA LEU A 320 0.32 -10.88 11.43
C LEU A 320 1.69 -10.23 11.51
N GLU A 321 2.35 -10.33 12.66
CA GLU A 321 3.64 -9.72 12.89
C GLU A 321 4.59 -10.69 13.59
N TRP A 322 5.79 -10.87 13.03
CA TRP A 322 6.87 -11.56 13.72
C TRP A 322 7.71 -10.56 14.49
N VAL A 323 7.78 -10.75 15.81
CA VAL A 323 8.41 -9.81 16.72
C VAL A 323 9.63 -10.46 17.36
N TYR A 324 10.76 -9.75 17.36
CA TYR A 324 11.91 -10.05 18.19
C TYR A 324 12.26 -8.85 19.05
N LEU A 325 11.94 -8.97 20.34
CA LEU A 325 12.08 -7.90 21.33
C LEU A 325 11.43 -6.61 20.81
N ASN A 326 12.10 -5.46 20.95
CA ASN A 326 11.70 -4.18 20.35
C ASN A 326 12.56 -3.81 19.13
N MET A 327 13.29 -4.79 18.57
CA MET A 327 14.27 -4.55 17.50
C MET A 327 13.66 -4.83 16.12
N TYR A 328 13.15 -6.04 15.92
CA TYR A 328 12.57 -6.45 14.64
C TYR A 328 11.06 -6.65 14.75
N HIS A 329 10.35 -6.03 13.82
CA HIS A 329 8.91 -5.98 13.70
C HIS A 329 8.54 -6.24 12.24
N VAL A 330 8.30 -7.51 11.92
CA VAL A 330 8.08 -7.97 10.53
C VAL A 330 6.59 -8.12 10.30
N ARG A 331 5.97 -7.04 9.82
CA ARG A 331 4.51 -6.91 9.74
C ARG A 331 3.96 -7.32 8.37
N SER A 332 2.91 -8.14 8.36
CA SER A 332 2.17 -8.54 7.17
C SER A 332 0.70 -8.14 7.29
N SER A 333 0.23 -7.28 6.38
CA SER A 333 -1.20 -6.94 6.28
C SER A 333 -2.01 -8.17 5.84
N ILE A 334 -3.20 -8.31 6.43
CA ILE A 334 -4.19 -9.33 6.07
C ILE A 334 -5.43 -8.63 5.52
N ALA A 335 -5.94 -9.11 4.39
CA ALA A 335 -7.25 -8.74 3.87
C ALA A 335 -8.05 -10.01 3.57
N VAL A 336 -9.27 -10.07 4.10
CA VAL A 336 -10.20 -11.18 3.86
C VAL A 336 -11.42 -10.63 3.14
N THR A 337 -11.82 -11.27 2.04
CA THR A 337 -13.01 -10.93 1.27
C THR A 337 -13.95 -12.12 1.16
N TRP A 338 -15.24 -11.84 0.90
CA TRP A 338 -16.25 -12.86 0.67
C TRP A 338 -16.83 -12.66 -0.72
N ILE A 339 -16.43 -13.52 -1.66
CA ILE A 339 -16.76 -13.43 -3.08
C ILE A 339 -17.62 -14.61 -3.55
#